data_AF-A0A417CC26-F1
#
_entry.id   AF-A0A417CC26-F1
#
_cell.length_a   1.000
_cell.length_b   1.000
_cell.length_c   1.000
_cell.angle_alpha   90.00
_cell.angle_beta   90.00
_cell.angle_gamma   90.00
#
_symmetry.space_group_name_H-M   'P 1'
#
loop_
_entity.id
_entity.type
_entity.pdbx_description
1 polymer ?
#
loop_
_entity_poly.entity_id
_entity_poly.type
_entity_poly.pdbx_seq_one_letter_code
_entity_poly.pdbx_strand_id
1 'polypeptide(L)'
;MRELKEIFGTVSDMKSGKEIEKGYQNLVSTYQAFYEKAKQMQEEAEKNLSLERILNFTKTFLLPQPITGEELRQEYWKLVTTKCGKELEAVKDSITAFVNVLDRLMVKYPDEAGMIGNVKESVEKELKRMADVLIEECEKWSADA
;
A
#
# COMPACT_ATOMS: atom_id res chain seq x y z
N MET A 1 1.25 9.54 -2.00
CA MET A 1 1.21 9.93 -3.43
C MET A 1 1.68 11.37 -3.68
N ARG A 2 2.45 12.00 -2.77
CA ARG A 2 2.76 13.44 -2.87
C ARG A 2 3.89 13.71 -3.88
N GLU A 3 4.95 12.92 -3.80
CA GLU A 3 6.10 13.00 -4.70
C GLU A 3 5.70 12.73 -6.15
N LEU A 4 4.84 11.74 -6.36
CA LEU A 4 4.30 11.49 -7.70
C LEU A 4 3.48 12.69 -8.20
N LYS A 5 2.61 13.29 -7.39
CA LYS A 5 1.83 14.47 -7.79
C LYS A 5 2.71 15.65 -8.23
N GLU A 6 3.85 15.87 -7.58
CA GLU A 6 4.83 16.90 -7.96
C GLU A 6 5.51 16.59 -9.29
N ILE A 7 5.91 15.33 -9.49
CA ILE A 7 6.52 14.87 -10.75
C ILE A 7 5.49 14.90 -11.89
N PHE A 8 4.23 14.59 -11.61
CA PHE A 8 3.16 14.62 -12.60
C PHE A 8 2.82 16.02 -13.10
N GLY A 9 3.04 17.04 -12.27
CA GLY A 9 2.99 18.44 -12.70
C GLY A 9 4.05 18.79 -13.75
N THR A 10 5.15 18.03 -13.84
CA THR A 10 6.24 18.28 -14.80
C THR A 10 6.11 17.50 -16.11
N VAL A 11 5.34 16.41 -16.14
CA VAL A 11 5.08 15.61 -17.35
C VAL A 11 3.83 16.06 -18.12
N SER A 12 3.09 17.08 -17.65
CA SER A 12 1.89 17.58 -18.33
C SER A 12 2.17 18.14 -19.73
N ASP A 13 3.37 18.68 -19.93
CA ASP A 13 3.79 19.31 -21.19
C ASP A 13 4.43 18.33 -22.17
N MET A 14 4.60 17.07 -21.76
CA MET A 14 5.20 16.00 -22.57
C MET A 14 4.19 15.41 -23.55
N LYS A 15 4.69 14.91 -24.68
CA LYS A 15 3.90 14.17 -25.67
C LYS A 15 3.29 12.92 -25.04
N SER A 16 4.03 12.26 -24.16
CA SER A 16 3.56 11.10 -23.41
C SER A 16 2.72 11.45 -22.18
N GLY A 17 2.58 12.72 -21.81
CA GLY A 17 2.05 13.18 -20.53
C GLY A 17 0.68 12.58 -20.18
N LYS A 18 -0.26 12.59 -21.12
CA LYS A 18 -1.61 12.03 -20.93
C LYS A 18 -1.62 10.52 -20.65
N GLU A 19 -0.74 9.78 -21.30
CA GLU A 19 -0.63 8.32 -21.12
C GLU A 19 -0.04 7.99 -19.74
N ILE A 20 0.96 8.76 -19.31
CA ILE A 20 1.58 8.63 -17.99
C ILE A 20 0.58 9.02 -16.89
N GLU A 21 -0.16 10.14 -17.04
CA GLU A 21 -1.17 10.60 -16.08
C GLU A 21 -2.28 9.55 -15.91
N LYS A 22 -2.80 8.99 -17.01
CA LYS A 22 -3.84 7.94 -16.96
C LYS A 22 -3.34 6.70 -16.22
N GLY A 23 -2.11 6.24 -16.51
CA GLY A 23 -1.52 5.10 -15.83
C GLY A 23 -1.35 5.34 -14.33
N TYR A 24 -0.92 6.54 -13.95
CA TYR A 24 -0.82 6.95 -12.55
C TYR A 24 -2.16 7.01 -11.84
N GLN A 25 -3.19 7.64 -12.43
CA GLN A 25 -4.53 7.70 -11.84
C GLN A 25 -5.09 6.30 -11.56
N ASN A 26 -4.84 5.34 -12.47
CA ASN A 26 -5.24 3.95 -12.26
C ASN A 26 -4.46 3.28 -11.12
N LEU A 27 -3.16 3.56 -10.99
CA LEU A 27 -2.36 3.08 -9.86
C LEU A 27 -2.86 3.66 -8.53
N VAL A 28 -3.12 4.97 -8.47
CA VAL A 28 -3.67 5.64 -7.28
C VAL A 28 -4.98 5.02 -6.86
N SER A 29 -5.93 4.87 -7.78
CA SER A 29 -7.26 4.34 -7.46
C SER A 29 -7.20 2.90 -6.96
N THR A 30 -6.37 2.07 -7.61
CA THR A 30 -6.19 0.66 -7.21
C THR A 30 -5.54 0.55 -5.83
N TYR A 31 -4.51 1.35 -5.58
CA TYR A 31 -3.86 1.40 -4.27
C TYR A 31 -4.81 1.89 -3.18
N GLN A 32 -5.63 2.91 -3.45
CA GLN A 32 -6.55 3.45 -2.47
C GLN A 32 -7.62 2.43 -2.06
N ALA A 33 -8.13 1.65 -3.02
CA ALA A 33 -9.04 0.54 -2.74
C ALA A 33 -8.39 -0.55 -1.85
N PHE A 34 -7.11 -0.86 -2.08
CA PHE A 34 -6.34 -1.75 -1.21
C PHE A 34 -6.17 -1.15 0.19
N TYR A 35 -5.74 0.11 0.28
CA TYR A 35 -5.45 0.78 1.55
C TYR A 35 -6.69 0.88 2.44
N GLU A 36 -7.85 1.24 1.88
CA GLU A 36 -9.11 1.32 2.64
C GLU A 36 -9.49 -0.02 3.27
N LYS A 37 -9.30 -1.13 2.54
CA LYS A 37 -9.52 -2.48 3.08
C LYS A 37 -8.45 -2.88 4.09
N ALA A 38 -7.19 -2.62 3.79
CA ALA A 38 -6.08 -2.94 4.68
C ALA A 38 -6.27 -2.24 6.03
N LYS A 39 -6.73 -0.99 6.04
CA LYS A 39 -7.03 -0.25 7.27
C LYS A 39 -8.15 -0.89 8.10
N GLN A 40 -9.19 -1.43 7.47
CA GLN A 40 -10.26 -2.16 8.19
C GLN A 40 -9.74 -3.42 8.90
N MET A 41 -8.64 -4.02 8.41
CA MET A 41 -8.04 -5.21 9.04
C MET A 41 -7.40 -4.90 10.39
N GLN A 42 -7.08 -3.63 10.68
CA GLN A 42 -6.58 -3.22 11.99
C GLN A 42 -7.63 -3.46 13.08
N GLU A 43 -8.81 -2.85 12.94
CA GLU A 43 -9.88 -3.01 13.92
C GLU A 43 -10.30 -4.47 14.07
N GLU A 44 -10.23 -5.24 12.97
CA GLU A 44 -10.51 -6.67 13.02
C GLU A 44 -9.41 -7.46 13.77
N ALA A 45 -8.12 -7.11 13.58
CA ALA A 45 -7.02 -7.73 14.32
C ALA A 45 -7.15 -7.47 15.82
N GLU A 46 -7.41 -6.22 16.22
CA GLU A 46 -7.63 -5.84 17.63
C GLU A 46 -8.82 -6.61 18.25
N LYS A 47 -9.93 -6.71 17.51
CA LYS A 47 -11.12 -7.48 17.96
C LYS A 47 -10.81 -8.96 18.09
N ASN A 48 -10.10 -9.56 17.14
CA ASN A 48 -9.74 -10.98 17.16
C ASN A 48 -8.85 -11.30 18.37
N LEU A 49 -7.81 -10.51 18.60
CA LEU A 49 -6.91 -10.68 19.74
C LEU A 49 -7.64 -10.45 21.07
N SER A 50 -8.51 -9.44 21.16
CA SER A 50 -9.33 -9.20 22.36
C SER A 50 -10.27 -10.37 22.65
N LEU A 51 -10.93 -10.91 21.63
CA LEU A 51 -11.78 -12.10 21.76
C LEU A 51 -10.98 -13.33 22.22
N GLU A 52 -9.78 -13.53 21.67
CA GLU A 52 -8.88 -14.60 22.10
C GLU A 52 -8.54 -14.48 23.59
N ARG A 53 -8.22 -13.26 24.06
CA ARG A 53 -7.94 -12.99 25.48
C ARG A 53 -9.14 -13.29 26.38
N ILE A 54 -10.34 -12.86 26.00
CA ILE A 54 -11.59 -13.15 26.74
C ILE A 54 -11.85 -14.65 26.80
N LEU A 55 -11.68 -15.36 25.68
CA LEU A 55 -11.85 -16.82 25.63
C LEU A 55 -10.80 -17.55 26.48
N ASN A 56 -9.56 -17.06 26.51
CA ASN A 56 -8.54 -17.64 27.38
C ASN A 56 -8.84 -17.41 28.86
N PHE A 57 -9.31 -16.20 29.23
CA PHE A 57 -9.76 -15.91 30.59
C PHE A 57 -10.93 -16.83 31.01
N THR A 58 -11.94 -17.01 30.16
CA THR A 58 -13.07 -17.90 30.50
C THR A 58 -12.67 -19.37 30.68
N LYS A 59 -11.56 -19.81 30.05
CA LYS A 59 -11.04 -21.17 30.20
C LYS A 59 -10.10 -21.35 31.40
N THR A 60 -9.28 -20.34 31.69
CA THR A 60 -8.15 -20.46 32.65
C THR A 60 -8.35 -19.63 33.92
N PHE A 61 -9.28 -18.68 33.91
CA PHE A 61 -9.47 -17.63 34.92
C PHE A 61 -8.23 -16.75 35.17
N LEU A 62 -7.25 -16.79 34.27
CA LEU A 62 -6.07 -15.91 34.32
C LEU A 62 -6.40 -14.56 33.68
N LEU A 63 -6.04 -13.48 34.38
CA LEU A 63 -6.29 -12.12 33.90
C LEU A 63 -5.74 -11.92 32.48
N PRO A 64 -6.54 -11.32 31.57
CA PRO A 64 -6.09 -10.96 30.23
C PRO A 64 -4.79 -10.16 30.27
N GLN A 65 -3.79 -10.62 29.53
CA GLN A 65 -2.60 -9.81 29.27
C GLN A 65 -2.91 -8.78 28.18
N PRO A 66 -2.31 -7.58 28.25
CA PRO A 66 -2.39 -6.59 27.18
C PRO A 66 -1.99 -7.17 25.83
N ILE A 67 -2.58 -6.65 24.76
CA ILE A 67 -2.17 -6.98 23.40
C ILE A 67 -0.85 -6.26 23.14
N THR A 68 0.17 -6.99 22.71
CA THR A 68 1.45 -6.39 22.33
C THR A 68 1.42 -5.93 20.88
N GLY A 69 2.32 -5.00 20.54
CA GLY A 69 2.43 -4.53 19.16
C GLY A 69 2.85 -5.55 18.14
N GLU A 70 3.70 -6.48 18.55
CA GLU A 70 4.10 -7.58 17.68
C GLU A 70 2.92 -8.50 17.38
N GLU A 71 2.09 -8.81 18.38
CA GLU A 71 0.88 -9.62 18.17
C GLU A 71 -0.11 -8.93 17.25
N LEU A 72 -0.36 -7.63 17.47
CA LEU A 72 -1.24 -6.85 16.61
C LEU A 72 -0.72 -6.81 15.18
N ARG A 73 0.58 -6.57 14.98
CA ARG A 73 1.21 -6.56 13.66
C ARG A 73 1.07 -7.91 12.95
N GLN A 74 1.32 -9.01 13.65
CA GLN A 74 1.25 -10.35 13.08
C GLN A 74 -0.18 -10.71 12.65
N GLU A 75 -1.17 -10.48 13.52
CA GLU A 75 -2.57 -10.78 13.19
C GLU A 75 -3.10 -9.86 12.09
N TYR A 76 -2.71 -8.57 12.11
CA TYR A 76 -3.00 -7.62 11.04
C TYR A 76 -2.49 -8.11 9.69
N TRP A 77 -1.20 -8.42 9.57
CA TRP A 77 -0.62 -8.83 8.29
C TRP A 77 -1.18 -10.17 7.80
N LYS A 78 -1.53 -11.07 8.73
CA LYS A 78 -2.27 -12.30 8.41
C LYS A 78 -3.64 -11.97 7.81
N LEU A 79 -4.39 -11.04 8.38
CA LEU A 79 -5.69 -10.61 7.83
C LEU A 79 -5.55 -9.89 6.50
N VAL A 80 -4.59 -8.97 6.35
CA VAL A 80 -4.31 -8.28 5.08
C VAL A 80 -3.98 -9.30 3.98
N THR A 81 -3.09 -10.26 4.26
CA THR A 81 -2.68 -11.26 3.27
C THR A 81 -3.85 -12.17 2.86
N THR A 82 -4.71 -12.55 3.80
CA THR A 82 -5.80 -13.50 3.55
C THR A 82 -7.06 -12.84 3.00
N LYS A 83 -7.39 -11.62 3.44
CA LYS A 83 -8.66 -10.93 3.12
C LYS A 83 -8.51 -9.79 2.10
N CYS A 84 -7.33 -9.18 2.01
CA CYS A 84 -7.01 -8.15 1.02
C CYS A 84 -6.16 -8.70 -0.14
N GLY A 85 -5.98 -10.01 -0.24
CA GLY A 85 -5.10 -10.63 -1.24
C GLY A 85 -5.48 -10.28 -2.69
N LYS A 86 -6.78 -10.15 -3.00
CA LYS A 86 -7.23 -9.75 -4.34
C LYS A 86 -6.85 -8.31 -4.68
N GLU A 87 -7.02 -7.40 -3.73
CA GLU A 87 -6.66 -5.99 -3.90
C GLU A 87 -5.15 -5.82 -3.96
N LEU A 88 -4.40 -6.60 -3.17
CA LEU A 88 -2.95 -6.63 -3.22
C LEU A 88 -2.45 -7.09 -4.58
N GLU A 89 -3.03 -8.16 -5.16
CA GLU A 89 -2.70 -8.59 -6.52
C GLU A 89 -3.10 -7.54 -7.56
N ALA A 90 -4.27 -6.90 -7.42
CA ALA A 90 -4.68 -5.82 -8.32
C ALA A 90 -3.68 -4.64 -8.30
N VAL A 91 -3.13 -4.30 -7.13
CA VAL A 91 -2.07 -3.30 -7.02
C VAL A 91 -0.81 -3.75 -7.77
N LYS A 92 -0.35 -4.99 -7.59
CA LYS A 92 0.83 -5.53 -8.32
C LYS A 92 0.62 -5.53 -9.84
N ASP A 93 -0.57 -5.92 -10.29
CA ASP A 93 -0.95 -5.91 -11.69
C ASP A 93 -0.98 -4.48 -12.25
N SER A 94 -1.53 -3.53 -11.50
CA SER A 94 -1.59 -2.12 -11.88
C SER A 94 -0.20 -1.49 -11.99
N ILE A 95 0.72 -1.83 -11.07
CA ILE A 95 2.13 -1.41 -11.12
C ILE A 95 2.80 -1.97 -12.37
N THR A 96 2.65 -3.28 -12.61
CA THR A 96 3.25 -3.95 -13.77
C THR A 96 2.72 -3.36 -15.08
N ALA A 97 1.41 -3.14 -15.17
CA ALA A 97 0.78 -2.49 -16.31
C ALA A 97 1.33 -1.08 -16.54
N PHE A 98 1.51 -0.31 -15.46
CA PHE A 98 2.01 1.06 -15.58
C PHE A 98 3.48 1.11 -15.99
N VAL A 99 4.35 0.29 -15.40
CA VAL A 99 5.76 0.17 -15.80
C VAL A 99 5.86 -0.22 -17.28
N ASN A 100 5.05 -1.16 -17.75
CA ASN A 100 5.00 -1.53 -19.16
C ASN A 100 4.59 -0.37 -20.07
N VAL A 101 3.70 0.52 -19.61
CA VAL A 101 3.36 1.76 -20.34
C VAL A 101 4.59 2.66 -20.41
N LEU A 102 5.27 2.93 -19.29
CA LEU A 102 6.47 3.77 -19.26
C LEU A 102 7.56 3.24 -20.20
N ASP A 103 7.83 1.93 -20.18
CA ASP A 103 8.84 1.30 -21.03
C ASP A 103 8.52 1.46 -22.53
N ARG A 104 7.25 1.33 -22.92
CA ARG A 104 6.81 1.58 -24.30
C ARG A 104 6.97 3.05 -24.70
N LEU A 105 6.70 3.97 -23.77
CA LEU A 105 6.82 5.41 -24.02
C LEU A 105 8.27 5.84 -24.19
N MET A 106 9.21 5.26 -23.43
CA MET A 106 10.65 5.51 -23.61
C MET A 106 11.14 5.14 -25.02
N VAL A 107 10.61 4.05 -25.60
CA VAL A 107 10.95 3.65 -26.98
C VAL A 107 10.28 4.55 -28.02
N LYS A 108 9.02 4.95 -27.78
CA LYS A 108 8.22 5.78 -28.69
C LYS A 108 8.69 7.25 -28.72
N TYR A 109 9.16 7.76 -27.59
CA TYR A 109 9.60 9.14 -27.39
C TYR A 109 11.01 9.17 -26.79
N PRO A 110 12.05 8.89 -27.58
CA PRO A 110 13.43 8.84 -27.09
C PRO A 110 13.94 10.19 -26.58
N ASP A 111 13.37 11.30 -27.07
CA ASP A 111 13.60 12.66 -26.58
C ASP A 111 13.08 12.89 -25.15
N GLU A 112 12.08 12.11 -24.73
CA GLU A 112 11.45 12.18 -23.40
C GLU A 112 11.95 11.07 -22.45
N ALA A 113 12.74 10.11 -22.94
CA ALA A 113 13.12 8.90 -22.20
C ALA A 113 13.77 9.17 -20.84
N GLY A 114 14.57 10.23 -20.71
CA GLY A 114 15.16 10.63 -19.43
C GLY A 114 14.11 11.05 -18.39
N MET A 115 13.12 11.85 -18.79
CA MET A 115 12.02 12.26 -17.91
C MET A 115 11.12 11.08 -17.55
N ILE A 116 10.81 10.21 -18.52
CA ILE A 116 10.00 9.00 -18.30
C ILE A 116 10.72 8.05 -17.34
N GLY A 117 12.05 7.92 -17.45
CA GLY A 117 12.88 7.16 -16.52
C GLY A 117 12.78 7.68 -15.08
N ASN A 118 12.80 9.01 -14.89
CA ASN A 118 12.62 9.62 -13.57
C ASN A 118 11.23 9.33 -12.99
N VAL A 119 10.17 9.36 -13.81
CA VAL A 119 8.83 8.97 -13.37
C VAL A 119 8.83 7.53 -12.87
N LYS A 120 9.45 6.60 -13.61
CA LYS A 120 9.54 5.19 -13.24
C LYS A 120 10.24 5.01 -11.89
N GLU A 121 11.39 5.64 -11.69
CA GLU A 121 12.13 5.56 -10.43
C GLU A 121 11.31 6.11 -9.25
N SER A 122 10.60 7.22 -9.45
CA SER A 122 9.77 7.79 -8.40
C SER A 122 8.52 6.97 -8.08
N VAL A 123 7.95 6.26 -9.06
CA VAL A 123 6.88 5.30 -8.82
C VAL A 123 7.39 4.19 -7.91
N GLU A 124 8.56 3.63 -8.20
CA GLU A 124 9.18 2.59 -7.37
C GLU A 124 9.49 3.07 -5.94
N LYS A 125 10.01 4.30 -5.78
CA LYS A 125 10.28 4.90 -4.46
C LYS A 125 9.01 5.11 -3.64
N GLU A 126 7.98 5.70 -4.22
CA GLU A 126 6.74 5.98 -3.49
C GLU A 126 6.01 4.67 -3.11
N LEU A 127 6.08 3.64 -3.95
CA LEU A 127 5.55 2.31 -3.63
C LEU A 127 6.27 1.68 -2.42
N LYS A 128 7.60 1.77 -2.39
CA LYS A 128 8.38 1.28 -1.25
C LYS A 128 8.02 2.03 0.03
N ARG A 129 7.97 3.36 -0.05
CA ARG A 129 7.55 4.22 1.07
C ARG A 129 6.14 3.87 1.57
N MET A 130 5.22 3.57 0.68
CA MET A 130 3.85 3.19 1.05
C MET A 130 3.78 1.88 1.82
N ALA A 131 4.56 0.88 1.39
CA ALA A 131 4.70 -0.37 2.14
C ALA A 131 5.29 -0.10 3.55
N ASP A 132 6.31 0.77 3.63
CA ASP A 132 6.93 1.14 4.90
C ASP A 132 5.94 1.90 5.82
N VAL A 133 5.11 2.80 5.27
CA VAL A 133 4.08 3.53 6.03
C VAL A 133 3.03 2.59 6.62
N LEU A 134 2.57 1.59 5.87
CA LEU A 134 1.63 0.60 6.42
C LEU A 134 2.25 -0.18 7.59
N ILE A 135 3.55 -0.49 7.50
CA ILE A 135 4.29 -1.15 8.58
C ILE A 135 4.44 -0.22 9.79
N GLU A 136 4.79 1.04 9.57
CA GLU A 136 4.99 2.05 10.62
C GLU A 136 3.67 2.46 11.30
N GLU A 137 2.57 2.53 10.55
CA GLU A 137 1.22 2.75 11.10
C GLU A 137 0.84 1.61 12.05
N CYS A 138 1.13 0.35 11.68
CA CYS A 138 0.93 -0.81 12.56
C CYS A 138 1.76 -0.72 13.85
N GLU A 139 2.99 -0.20 13.77
CA GLU A 139 3.86 -0.01 14.93
C GLU A 139 3.30 1.02 15.91
N LYS A 140 2.80 2.14 15.41
CA LYS A 140 2.28 3.23 16.25
C LYS A 140 1.01 2.83 17.00
N TRP A 141 0.14 2.03 16.39
CA TRP A 141 -1.11 1.59 17.03
C TRP A 141 -0.87 0.73 18.27
N SER A 142 0.27 0.06 18.35
CA SER A 142 0.62 -0.74 19.52
C SER A 142 1.10 0.04 20.74
N ALA A 143 1.51 1.29 20.55
CA ALA A 143 1.98 2.13 21.64
C ALA A 143 0.84 2.79 22.42
N ASP A 144 -0.35 2.87 21.81
CA ASP A 144 -1.54 3.54 22.34
C ASP A 144 -2.63 2.57 22.86
N ALA A 145 -2.42 1.25 22.77
CA ALA A 145 -3.32 0.18 23.24
C ALA A 145 -2.92 -0.36 24.62
#